data_AF-A0A517QNI0-F1
#
_entry.id   AF-A0A517QNI0-F1
#
_cell.length_a   1.000
_cell.length_b   1.000
_cell.length_c   1.000
_cell.angle_alpha   90.00
_cell.angle_beta   90.00
_cell.angle_gamma   90.00
#
_symmetry.space_group_name_H-M   'P 1'
#
loop_
_entity.id
_entity.type
_entity.pdbx_description
1 polymer ?
#
loop_
_entity_poly.entity_id
_entity_poly.type
_entity_poly.pdbx_seq_one_letter_code
_entity_poly.pdbx_strand_id
1 'polypeptide(L)'
;MFGLFGGKDWNVIAVIFERRDLYQVSGQRSKGSGAEKTRDGAKRHPRTVYWAVFDQKGSYLEGGIGAGGNTVPGDVLKKLGKELAKNRTVLEVLKSLETKETDKLAKPLVWTGYPPRQMHGQD
;
A
#
# COMPACT_ATOMS: atom_id res chain seq x y z
N MET A 1 3.76 -28.01 21.46
CA MET A 1 2.51 -27.26 21.26
C MET A 1 2.56 -26.60 19.88
N PHE A 2 1.90 -27.20 18.89
CA PHE A 2 1.72 -26.59 17.55
C PHE A 2 0.30 -26.02 17.50
N GLY A 3 0.17 -24.72 17.74
CA GLY A 3 -1.12 -24.01 17.75
C GLY A 3 -1.05 -22.68 17.00
N LEU A 4 -2.01 -22.47 16.11
CA LEU A 4 -2.56 -21.17 15.69
C LEU A 4 -1.66 -20.16 14.94
N PHE A 5 -0.99 -20.57 13.86
CA PHE A 5 -0.62 -19.60 12.81
C PHE A 5 -1.55 -19.74 11.61
N GLY A 6 -2.79 -19.26 11.77
CA GLY A 6 -3.56 -18.77 10.64
C GLY A 6 -2.77 -17.61 10.02
N GLY A 7 -1.92 -17.92 9.04
CA GLY A 7 -0.98 -16.95 8.48
C GLY A 7 -1.73 -15.76 7.89
N LYS A 8 -1.37 -14.55 8.32
CA LYS A 8 -1.89 -13.29 7.74
C LYS A 8 -1.66 -13.33 6.23
N ASP A 9 -2.70 -13.36 5.40
CA ASP A 9 -2.60 -13.27 3.94
C ASP A 9 -3.41 -12.05 3.51
N TRP A 10 -2.72 -10.95 3.24
CA TRP A 10 -3.33 -9.62 3.12
C TRP A 10 -3.05 -9.01 1.76
N ASN A 11 -4.01 -8.22 1.30
CA ASN A 11 -3.87 -7.30 0.18
C ASN A 11 -3.67 -5.90 0.75
N VAL A 12 -2.47 -5.36 0.63
CA VAL A 12 -2.11 -4.01 1.11
C VAL A 12 -2.20 -3.05 -0.06
N ILE A 13 -2.86 -1.92 0.15
CA ILE A 13 -2.99 -0.84 -0.83
C ILE A 13 -2.37 0.43 -0.27
N ALA A 14 -1.63 1.14 -1.11
CA ALA A 14 -1.12 2.49 -0.87
C ALA A 14 -1.62 3.43 -1.96
N VAL A 15 -2.27 4.52 -1.54
CA VAL A 15 -2.59 5.65 -2.42
C VAL A 15 -1.46 6.65 -2.31
N ILE A 16 -0.71 6.81 -3.39
CA ILE A 16 0.50 7.61 -3.46
C ILE A 16 0.22 8.84 -4.33
N PHE A 17 0.47 10.03 -3.79
CA PHE A 17 0.39 11.26 -4.58
C PHE A 17 1.75 11.53 -5.23
N GLU A 18 1.80 11.60 -6.55
CA GLU A 18 3.04 11.91 -7.27
C GLU A 18 3.15 13.40 -7.57
N ARG A 19 2.02 14.02 -7.97
CA ARG A 19 1.89 15.44 -8.31
C ARG A 19 0.44 15.87 -8.06
N ARG A 20 0.17 17.19 -8.08
CA ARG A 20 -1.10 17.81 -7.63
C ARG A 20 -2.37 17.21 -8.28
N ASP A 21 -2.23 16.68 -9.49
CA ASP A 21 -3.28 16.15 -10.36
C ASP A 21 -3.16 14.64 -10.60
N LEU A 22 -2.16 13.96 -10.01
CA LEU A 22 -1.91 12.55 -10.24
C LEU A 22 -1.69 11.80 -8.93
N TYR A 23 -2.55 10.82 -8.69
CA TYR A 23 -2.33 9.81 -7.66
C TYR A 23 -2.23 8.43 -8.31
N GLN A 24 -1.42 7.57 -7.71
CA GLN A 24 -1.27 6.17 -8.05
C GLN A 24 -1.84 5.31 -6.93
N VAL A 25 -2.53 4.23 -7.30
CA VAL A 25 -2.95 3.18 -6.37
C VAL A 25 -2.00 2.00 -6.58
N SER A 26 -1.16 1.71 -5.59
CA SER A 26 -0.27 0.55 -5.58
C SER A 26 -0.85 -0.53 -4.68
N GLY A 27 -0.87 -1.77 -5.17
CA GLY A 27 -1.39 -2.92 -4.44
C GLY A 27 -0.35 -4.03 -4.33
N GLN A 28 -0.26 -4.66 -3.18
CA GLN A 28 0.64 -5.79 -2.94
C GLN A 28 -0.01 -6.84 -2.05
N ARG A 29 -0.03 -8.08 -2.53
CA ARG A 29 -0.39 -9.26 -1.73
C ARG A 29 0.81 -9.72 -0.93
N SER A 30 0.65 -10.00 0.35
CA SER A 30 1.77 -10.42 1.22
C SER A 30 1.28 -11.34 2.34
N LYS A 31 2.15 -12.27 2.76
CA LYS A 31 1.83 -13.29 3.75
C LYS A 31 2.70 -13.21 5.01
N GLY A 32 2.18 -13.66 6.14
CA GLY A 32 2.86 -13.77 7.42
C GLY A 32 3.48 -12.44 7.87
N SER A 33 4.72 -12.49 8.35
CA SER A 33 5.51 -11.30 8.72
C SER A 33 5.80 -10.36 7.55
N GLY A 34 5.75 -10.86 6.31
CA GLY A 34 5.85 -10.04 5.11
C GLY A 34 4.65 -9.09 4.94
N ALA A 35 3.46 -9.52 5.34
CA ALA A 35 2.24 -8.69 5.29
C ALA A 35 2.35 -7.45 6.18
N GLU A 36 2.90 -7.62 7.38
CA GLU A 36 3.12 -6.52 8.32
C GLU A 36 4.16 -5.53 7.79
N LYS A 37 5.27 -6.03 7.21
CA LYS A 37 6.29 -5.19 6.59
C LYS A 37 5.74 -4.37 5.43
N THR A 38 4.93 -4.98 4.55
CA THR A 38 4.30 -4.30 3.42
C THR A 38 3.35 -3.21 3.91
N ARG A 39 2.50 -3.53 4.90
CA ARG A 39 1.62 -2.55 5.54
C ARG A 39 2.42 -1.39 6.12
N ASP A 40 3.41 -1.67 6.95
CA ASP A 40 4.19 -0.65 7.64
C ASP A 40 5.01 0.21 6.66
N GLY A 41 5.49 -0.38 5.56
CA GLY A 41 6.07 0.34 4.43
C GLY A 41 5.09 1.32 3.80
N ALA A 42 3.85 0.87 3.52
CA ALA A 42 2.80 1.75 3.01
C ALA A 42 2.48 2.91 3.98
N LYS A 43 2.41 2.66 5.30
CA LYS A 43 2.17 3.70 6.32
C LYS A 43 3.26 4.78 6.31
N ARG A 44 4.52 4.36 6.24
CA ARG A 44 5.70 5.23 6.42
C ARG A 44 6.13 5.95 5.14
N HIS A 45 5.65 5.51 3.98
CA HIS A 45 6.07 6.08 2.72
C HIS A 45 5.63 7.56 2.62
N PRO A 46 6.56 8.50 2.33
CA PRO A 46 6.34 9.94 2.52
C PRO A 46 5.27 10.53 1.59
N ARG A 47 4.97 9.86 0.47
CA ARG A 47 3.94 10.26 -0.49
C ARG A 47 2.64 9.48 -0.36
N THR A 48 2.58 8.50 0.55
CA THR A 48 1.35 7.75 0.77
C THR A 48 0.40 8.62 1.59
N VAL A 49 -0.70 9.03 0.97
CA VAL A 49 -1.72 9.84 1.64
C VAL A 49 -2.70 8.97 2.40
N TYR A 50 -2.94 7.76 1.89
CA TYR A 50 -3.84 6.78 2.50
C TYR A 50 -3.33 5.37 2.24
N TRP A 51 -3.47 4.50 3.23
CA TRP A 51 -3.16 3.08 3.10
C TRP A 51 -4.33 2.26 3.65
N ALA A 52 -4.49 1.04 3.12
CA ALA A 52 -5.50 0.12 3.58
C ALA A 52 -5.02 -1.32 3.42
N VAL A 53 -5.58 -2.19 4.25
CA VAL A 53 -5.36 -3.63 4.27
C VAL A 53 -6.70 -4.30 4.08
N PHE A 54 -6.72 -5.25 3.15
CA PHE A 54 -7.87 -6.07 2.85
C PHE A 54 -7.50 -7.54 3.04
N ASP A 55 -8.49 -8.38 3.31
CA ASP A 55 -8.32 -9.83 3.23
C ASP A 55 -8.26 -10.31 1.77
N GLN A 56 -8.10 -11.61 1.57
CA GLN A 56 -8.08 -12.25 0.24
C GLN A 56 -9.43 -12.31 -0.46
N LYS A 57 -10.51 -11.87 0.19
CA LYS A 57 -11.85 -11.78 -0.37
C LYS A 57 -12.25 -10.33 -0.66
N GLY A 58 -11.32 -9.39 -0.52
CA GLY A 58 -11.55 -7.97 -0.71
C GLY A 58 -12.23 -7.27 0.47
N SER A 59 -12.40 -7.93 1.62
CA SER A 59 -12.96 -7.31 2.83
C SER A 59 -11.95 -6.36 3.45
N TYR A 60 -12.38 -5.13 3.76
CA TYR A 60 -11.55 -4.16 4.46
C TYR A 60 -11.25 -4.63 5.89
N LEU A 61 -9.97 -4.60 6.29
CA LEU A 61 -9.50 -4.99 7.62
C LEU A 61 -9.07 -3.79 8.46
N GLU A 62 -8.13 -2.99 7.95
CA GLU A 62 -7.64 -1.78 8.59
C GLU A 62 -7.13 -0.78 7.55
N GLY A 63 -6.99 0.48 7.93
CA GLY A 63 -6.47 1.52 7.06
C GLY A 63 -6.43 2.86 7.74
N GLY A 64 -5.82 3.83 7.08
CA GLY A 64 -5.69 5.16 7.64
C GLY A 64 -4.86 6.09 6.79
N ILE A 65 -4.63 7.28 7.34
CA ILE A 65 -3.80 8.31 6.73
C ILE A 65 -2.33 7.83 6.77
N GLY A 66 -1.64 7.96 5.64
CA GLY A 66 -0.21 7.69 5.55
C GLY A 66 0.64 8.93 5.87
N ALA A 67 1.97 8.78 5.89
CA ALA A 67 2.87 9.88 6.20
C ALA A 67 2.71 11.12 5.28
N GLY A 68 2.26 10.92 4.04
CA GLY A 68 2.02 11.99 3.07
C GLY A 68 0.70 12.73 3.26
N GLY A 69 -0.17 12.30 4.19
CA GLY A 69 -1.48 12.91 4.41
C GLY A 69 -1.45 14.40 4.73
N ASN A 70 -0.41 14.88 5.40
CA ASN A 70 -0.25 16.30 5.74
C ASN A 70 -0.14 17.22 4.51
N THR A 71 0.10 16.67 3.32
CA THR A 71 0.16 17.43 2.05
C THR A 71 -1.21 17.63 1.41
N VAL A 72 -2.27 17.03 1.98
CA VAL A 72 -3.63 17.04 1.44
C VAL A 72 -4.62 17.58 2.48
N PRO A 73 -5.61 18.39 2.08
CA PRO A 73 -6.66 18.84 3.00
C PRO A 73 -7.38 17.68 3.72
N GLY A 74 -7.62 17.83 5.03
CA GLY A 74 -8.15 16.75 5.86
C GLY A 74 -9.57 16.29 5.50
N ASP A 75 -10.38 17.18 4.91
CA ASP A 75 -11.70 16.87 4.35
C ASP A 75 -11.60 15.95 3.12
N VAL A 76 -10.61 16.19 2.24
CA VAL A 76 -10.30 15.33 1.10
C VAL A 76 -9.89 13.94 1.58
N LEU A 77 -9.04 13.84 2.62
CA LEU A 77 -8.66 12.55 3.21
C LEU A 77 -9.84 11.80 3.85
N LYS A 78 -10.73 12.51 4.54
CA LYS A 78 -11.96 11.91 5.11
C LYS A 78 -12.87 11.35 4.03
N LYS A 79 -13.02 12.07 2.91
CA LYS A 79 -13.79 11.62 1.76
C LYS A 79 -13.14 10.41 1.10
N LEU A 80 -11.82 10.48 0.86
CA LEU A 80 -11.02 9.38 0.30
C LEU A 80 -11.18 8.11 1.13
N GLY A 81 -11.09 8.18 2.46
CA GLY A 81 -11.27 7.01 3.33
C GLY A 81 -12.66 6.36 3.22
N LYS A 82 -13.72 7.14 3.03
CA LYS A 82 -15.09 6.61 2.84
C LYS A 82 -15.30 5.99 1.46
N GLU A 83 -14.63 6.53 0.45
CA GLU A 83 -14.80 6.14 -0.94
C GLU A 83 -13.82 5.04 -1.38
N LEU A 84 -12.71 4.83 -0.67
CA LEU A 84 -11.63 3.95 -1.07
C LEU A 84 -12.10 2.52 -1.39
N ALA A 85 -12.86 1.91 -0.48
CA ALA A 85 -13.37 0.55 -0.65
C ALA A 85 -14.43 0.41 -1.76
N LYS A 86 -14.95 1.54 -2.27
CA LYS A 86 -15.91 1.61 -3.38
C LYS A 86 -15.26 2.13 -4.67
N ASN A 87 -14.00 2.56 -4.60
CA ASN A 87 -13.30 3.14 -5.73
C ASN A 87 -13.01 2.05 -6.77
N ARG A 88 -13.42 2.26 -8.02
CA ARG A 88 -13.28 1.28 -9.09
C ARG A 88 -11.83 0.85 -9.30
N THR A 89 -10.87 1.77 -9.27
CA THR A 89 -9.45 1.45 -9.41
C THR A 89 -8.96 0.54 -8.29
N VAL A 90 -9.40 0.80 -7.05
CA VAL A 90 -9.07 -0.04 -5.90
C VAL A 90 -9.67 -1.44 -6.05
N LEU A 91 -10.94 -1.54 -6.46
CA LEU A 91 -11.60 -2.82 -6.70
C LEU A 91 -10.93 -3.63 -7.83
N GLU A 92 -10.51 -2.97 -8.91
CA GLU A 92 -9.79 -3.61 -10.01
C GLU A 92 -8.40 -4.11 -9.57
N VAL A 93 -7.67 -3.34 -8.76
CA VAL A 93 -6.40 -3.76 -8.16
C VAL A 93 -6.60 -4.95 -7.23
N LEU A 94 -7.61 -4.91 -6.33
CA LEU A 94 -7.93 -6.02 -5.44
C LEU A 94 -8.25 -7.29 -6.22
N LYS A 95 -9.10 -7.19 -7.23
CA LYS A 95 -9.46 -8.33 -8.11
C LYS A 95 -8.23 -8.92 -8.79
N SER A 96 -7.30 -8.09 -9.24
CA SER A 96 -6.06 -8.52 -9.88
C SER A 96 -5.09 -9.20 -8.90
N LEU A 97 -5.09 -8.78 -7.63
CA LEU A 97 -4.32 -9.42 -6.55
C LEU A 97 -4.92 -10.77 -6.14
N GLU A 98 -6.25 -10.93 -6.23
CA GLU A 98 -6.95 -12.19 -5.99
C GLU A 98 -6.61 -13.25 -7.04
N THR A 99 -6.56 -12.87 -8.32
CA THR A 99 -6.30 -13.78 -9.45
C THR A 99 -4.84 -14.20 -9.59
N LYS A 100 -3.92 -13.64 -8.79
CA LYS A 100 -2.46 -13.82 -8.91
C LYS A 100 -1.91 -13.46 -10.29
N GLU A 101 -2.62 -12.65 -11.09
CA GLU A 101 -2.14 -12.11 -12.36
C GLU A 101 -1.17 -10.94 -12.10
N THR A 102 -0.07 -11.23 -11.40
CA THR A 102 0.96 -10.25 -11.03
C THR A 102 1.70 -9.68 -12.24
N ASP A 103 1.61 -10.33 -13.41
CA ASP A 103 2.27 -9.91 -14.65
C ASP A 103 1.61 -8.68 -15.29
N LYS A 104 0.35 -8.40 -14.95
CA LYS A 104 -0.41 -7.23 -15.44
C LYS A 104 -0.67 -6.17 -14.38
N LEU A 105 -0.40 -6.48 -13.12
CA LEU A 105 -0.33 -5.49 -12.07
C LEU A 105 0.90 -4.62 -12.31
N ALA A 106 0.74 -3.29 -12.30
CA ALA A 106 1.84 -2.34 -12.38
C ALA A 106 2.99 -2.87 -11.50
N LYS A 107 4.17 -3.10 -12.12
CA LYS A 107 5.30 -3.80 -11.49
C LYS A 107 5.40 -3.40 -10.03
N PRO A 108 5.50 -4.35 -9.08
CA PRO A 108 5.74 -4.00 -7.69
C PRO A 108 6.91 -3.03 -7.66
N LEU A 109 6.75 -1.92 -6.94
CA LEU A 109 7.86 -1.03 -6.70
C LEU A 109 8.92 -1.88 -5.99
N VAL A 110 9.96 -2.30 -6.73
CA VAL A 110 11.03 -3.12 -6.18
C VAL A 110 11.78 -2.23 -5.22
N TRP A 111 11.49 -2.41 -3.93
CA TRP A 111 12.19 -1.76 -2.83
C TRP A 111 13.59 -2.37 -2.72
N THR A 112 14.50 -1.92 -3.57
CA THR A 112 15.91 -1.85 -3.18
C THR A 112 15.97 -0.71 -2.19
N GLY A 113 16.47 -0.93 -0.96
CA GLY A 113 16.56 0.13 0.05
C GLY A 113 17.22 1.41 -0.48
N TYR A 114 17.13 2.48 0.30
CA TYR A 114 17.77 3.78 0.03
C TYR A 114 19.07 3.60 -0.78
N PRO A 115 19.31 4.37 -1.86
CA PRO A 115 20.64 4.36 -2.47
C PRO A 115 21.64 4.56 -1.33
N PRO A 116 22.72 3.73 -1.26
CA PRO A 116 23.74 3.93 -0.23
C PRO A 116 24.11 5.40 -0.27
N ARG A 117 24.14 6.04 0.91
CA ARG A 117 24.61 7.43 1.03
C ARG A 117 25.84 7.53 0.16
N GLN A 118 25.78 8.41 -0.85
CA GLN A 118 26.93 8.71 -1.68
C GLN A 118 28.10 8.89 -0.72
N MET A 119 29.09 8.01 -0.83
CA MET A 119 30.37 8.21 -0.17
C MET A 119 30.90 9.52 -0.75
N HIS A 120 30.73 10.59 0.02
CA HIS A 120 31.42 11.86 -0.19
C HIS A 120 32.92 11.56 -0.28
N GLY A 121 33.54 11.89 -1.43
CA GLY A 121 34.99 12.05 -1.68
C GLY A 121 35.88 10.86 -1.27
N GLN A 122 36.66 10.21 -2.14
CA GLN A 122 37.80 10.79 -2.86
C GLN A 122 38.26 12.11 -2.23
N ASP A 123 39.12 11.98 -1.21
CA ASP A 123 40.51 12.41 -1.27
C ASP A 123 41.37 11.44 -0.45
#